data_AF-A0A0F9C8Q6-F1
#
_entry.id   AF-A0A0F9C8Q6-F1
#
_cell.length_a   1.000
_cell.length_b   1.000
_cell.length_c   1.000
_cell.angle_alpha   90.00
_cell.angle_beta   90.00
_cell.angle_gamma   90.00
#
_symmetry.space_group_name_H-M   'P 1'
#
loop_
_entity.id
_entity.type
_entity.pdbx_description
1 polymer ?
#
loop_
_entity_poly.entity_id
_entity_poly.type
_entity_poly.pdbx_seq_one_letter_code
_entity_poly.pdbx_strand_id
1 'polypeptide(L)'
;MRVLIANPPWFVPTGATKAKASLMGLRAGGRWPYTRPIHRNYFCFPFNMAYADAHLKRLGVDSVFRDSILHLDEYADFFKLAGRFDYVVMETAVASRVNDHYVA
;
A
#
# COMPACT_ATOMS: atom_id res chain seq x y z
N MET A 1 -15.00 1.33 15.09
CA MET A 1 -14.03 2.01 14.23
C MET A 1 -13.06 0.98 13.70
N ARG A 2 -12.96 0.86 12.38
CA ARG A 2 -12.08 -0.07 11.69
C ARG A 2 -11.05 0.72 10.90
N VAL A 3 -9.76 0.42 11.11
CA VAL A 3 -8.65 1.16 10.52
C VAL A 3 -7.84 0.24 9.59
N LEU A 4 -7.66 0.65 8.35
CA LEU A 4 -6.76 -0.01 7.42
C LEU A 4 -5.40 0.71 7.44
N ILE A 5 -4.34 0.01 7.82
CA ILE A 5 -2.97 0.46 7.63
C ILE A 5 -2.49 -0.11 6.29
N ALA A 6 -2.42 0.73 5.26
CA ALA A 6 -2.26 0.32 3.86
C ALA A 6 -0.93 0.75 3.24
N ASN A 7 -0.43 -0.13 2.39
CA ASN A 7 0.57 0.15 1.35
C ASN A 7 -0.13 -0.03 -0.02
N PRO A 8 -0.84 0.99 -0.53
CA PRO A 8 -1.68 0.85 -1.73
C PRO A 8 -0.90 0.40 -2.97
N PRO A 9 -1.56 -0.22 -3.95
CA PRO A 9 -0.93 -0.56 -5.21
C PRO A 9 -0.41 0.70 -5.91
N TRP A 10 0.70 0.52 -6.60
CA TRP A 10 1.28 1.55 -7.45
C TRP A 10 1.80 0.88 -8.70
N PHE A 11 1.04 0.99 -9.79
CA PHE A 11 1.47 0.58 -11.12
C PHE A 11 1.82 1.80 -11.96
N VAL A 12 2.69 1.63 -12.94
CA VAL A 12 3.08 2.69 -13.88
C VAL A 12 2.66 2.25 -15.29
N PRO A 13 1.78 3.01 -15.98
CA PRO A 13 1.15 4.26 -15.53
C PRO A 13 0.15 4.04 -14.38
N THR A 14 -0.07 5.06 -13.55
CA THR A 14 -1.02 5.01 -12.42
C THR A 14 -2.41 4.62 -12.90
N GLY A 15 -3.08 3.75 -12.14
CA GLY A 15 -4.40 3.22 -12.48
C GLY A 15 -4.38 2.10 -13.54
N ALA A 16 -3.22 1.77 -14.10
CA ALA A 16 -3.11 0.60 -14.98
C ALA A 16 -3.40 -0.69 -14.22
N THR A 17 -3.97 -1.66 -14.93
CA THR A 17 -3.94 -3.06 -14.46
C THR A 17 -2.51 -3.58 -14.53
N LYS A 18 -2.20 -4.59 -13.73
CA LYS A 18 -0.87 -5.23 -13.74
C LYS A 18 -0.45 -5.71 -15.13
N ALA A 19 -1.39 -6.18 -15.95
CA ALA A 19 -1.13 -6.62 -17.32
C ALA A 19 -0.73 -5.47 -18.27
N LYS A 20 -1.09 -4.23 -17.94
CA LYS A 20 -0.80 -3.03 -18.75
C LYS A 20 0.32 -2.17 -18.15
N ALA A 21 0.80 -2.54 -16.96
CA ALA A 21 1.81 -1.80 -16.24
C ALA A 21 3.22 -2.25 -16.65
N SER A 22 4.12 -1.30 -16.84
CA SER A 22 5.53 -1.57 -17.13
C SER A 22 6.38 -1.65 -15.87
N LEU A 23 6.01 -0.90 -14.84
CA LEU A 23 6.69 -0.85 -13.55
C LEU A 23 5.68 -0.88 -12.40
N MET A 24 6.18 -1.22 -11.22
CA MET A 24 5.49 -1.01 -9.95
C MET A 24 6.29 -0.06 -9.06
N GLY A 25 5.59 0.75 -8.30
CA GLY A 25 6.16 1.61 -7.27
C GLY A 25 6.37 0.88 -5.96
N LEU A 26 7.23 1.43 -5.11
CA LEU A 26 7.51 0.99 -3.74
C LEU A 26 7.46 2.23 -2.82
N ARG A 27 6.53 2.28 -1.86
CA ARG A 27 6.27 3.49 -1.04
C ARG A 27 6.51 3.34 0.47
N ALA A 28 6.57 2.12 0.99
CA ALA A 28 6.69 1.83 2.42
C ALA A 28 7.95 1.02 2.73
N GLY A 29 8.53 1.18 3.93
CA GLY A 29 9.67 0.38 4.39
C GLY A 29 11.04 0.77 3.81
N GLY A 30 11.27 2.05 3.46
CA GLY A 30 12.58 2.54 3.02
C GLY A 30 13.09 1.94 1.71
N ARG A 31 12.18 1.61 0.79
CA ARG A 31 12.48 0.87 -0.44
C ARG A 31 13.11 1.76 -1.52
N TRP A 32 14.31 1.40 -1.99
CA TRP A 32 14.96 1.93 -3.19
C TRP A 32 15.35 0.76 -4.11
N PRO A 33 15.26 0.89 -5.45
CA PRO A 33 14.71 2.01 -6.21
C PRO A 33 13.19 2.15 -6.06
N TYR A 34 12.68 3.38 -6.20
CA TYR A 34 11.27 3.72 -5.94
C TYR A 34 10.28 3.12 -6.94
N THR A 35 10.75 2.84 -8.16
CA THR A 35 10.01 2.10 -9.19
C THR A 35 10.89 0.99 -9.73
N ARG A 36 10.30 -0.16 -10.00
CA ARG A 36 11.03 -1.34 -10.47
C ARG A 36 10.16 -2.24 -11.36
N PRO A 37 10.75 -3.20 -12.08
CA PRO A 37 9.97 -4.23 -12.78
C PRO A 37 9.02 -4.96 -11.83
N ILE A 38 7.88 -5.39 -12.35
CA ILE A 38 6.85 -6.07 -11.57
C ILE A 38 7.35 -7.47 -11.22
N HIS A 39 7.64 -7.73 -9.94
CA HIS A 39 8.08 -9.04 -9.46
C HIS A 39 7.83 -9.22 -7.97
N ARG A 40 7.89 -10.48 -7.49
CA ARG A 40 7.66 -10.83 -6.08
C ARG A 40 8.91 -11.09 -5.23
N ASN A 41 10.12 -10.92 -5.75
CA ASN A 41 11.37 -11.31 -5.07
C ASN A 41 11.57 -10.72 -3.66
N TYR A 42 12.16 -9.53 -3.55
CA TYR A 42 12.49 -8.91 -2.27
C TYR A 42 11.68 -7.64 -2.05
N PHE A 43 11.11 -7.48 -0.86
CA PHE A 43 10.47 -6.26 -0.42
C PHE A 43 10.93 -5.98 1.02
N CYS A 44 11.45 -4.79 1.29
CA CYS A 44 11.73 -4.40 2.67
C CYS A 44 10.44 -4.44 3.48
N PHE A 45 10.50 -5.02 4.69
CA PHE A 45 9.36 -5.06 5.59
C PHE A 45 8.95 -3.63 5.98
N PRO A 46 7.67 -3.26 5.89
CA PRO A 46 7.22 -1.90 6.22
C PRO A 46 7.04 -1.74 7.73
N PHE A 47 8.16 -1.54 8.43
CA PHE A 47 8.23 -1.50 9.89
C PHE A 47 7.28 -0.47 10.51
N ASN A 48 7.15 0.73 9.93
CA ASN A 48 6.28 1.79 10.46
C ASN A 48 4.81 1.38 10.43
N MET A 49 4.36 0.81 9.31
CA MET A 49 2.99 0.30 9.19
C MET A 49 2.72 -0.87 10.15
N ALA A 50 3.65 -1.82 10.28
CA ALA A 50 3.50 -2.96 11.19
C ALA A 50 3.47 -2.50 12.65
N TYR A 51 4.31 -1.53 13.01
CA TYR A 51 4.29 -0.91 14.33
C TYR A 51 2.97 -0.19 14.61
N ALA A 52 2.46 0.59 13.65
CA ALA A 52 1.19 1.28 13.79
C ALA A 52 0.02 0.30 14.02
N ASP A 53 -0.06 -0.79 13.24
CA ASP A 53 -1.06 -1.83 13.42
C ASP A 53 -0.97 -2.51 14.79
N ALA A 54 0.24 -2.92 15.21
CA ALA A 54 0.45 -3.53 16.52
C ALA A 54 0.08 -2.58 17.67
N HIS A 55 0.41 -1.28 17.53
CA HIS A 55 0.10 -0.27 18.51
C HIS A 55 -1.42 -0.03 18.64
N LEU A 56 -2.13 0.07 17.51
CA LEU A 56 -3.59 0.22 17.47
C LEU A 56 -4.30 -1.00 18.10
N LYS A 57 -3.87 -2.21 17.76
CA LYS A 57 -4.38 -3.44 18.38
C LYS A 57 -4.18 -3.47 19.88
N ARG A 58 -3.02 -3.03 20.37
CA ARG A 58 -2.74 -2.91 21.82
C ARG A 58 -3.71 -1.94 22.51
N LEU A 59 -4.20 -0.92 21.81
CA LEU A 59 -5.19 0.03 22.30
C LEU A 59 -6.65 -0.46 22.12
N GLY A 60 -6.86 -1.68 21.61
CA GLY A 60 -8.19 -2.23 21.38
C GLY A 60 -8.89 -1.75 20.11
N VAL A 61 -8.16 -1.13 19.18
CA VAL A 61 -8.70 -0.71 17.88
C VAL A 61 -8.67 -1.88 16.90
N ASP A 62 -9.76 -2.08 16.15
CA ASP A 62 -9.82 -3.03 15.04
C ASP A 62 -9.01 -2.48 13.86
N SER A 63 -7.71 -2.79 13.82
CA SER A 63 -6.83 -2.44 12.71
C SER A 63 -6.41 -3.65 11.88
N VAL A 64 -6.26 -3.41 10.58
CA VAL A 64 -5.75 -4.39 9.62
C VAL A 64 -4.56 -3.80 8.89
N PHE A 65 -3.47 -4.57 8.85
CA PHE A 65 -2.28 -4.27 8.06
C PHE A 65 -2.40 -4.91 6.66
N ARG A 66 -2.22 -4.13 5.59
CA ARG A 66 -2.24 -4.61 4.20
C ARG A 66 -1.10 -4.05 3.37
N ASP A 67 -0.22 -4.93 2.90
CA ASP A 67 0.79 -4.59 1.88
C ASP A 67 0.32 -4.97 0.47
N SER A 68 -0.43 -4.09 -0.21
CA SER A 68 -0.96 -4.36 -1.56
C SER A 68 0.13 -4.39 -2.64
N ILE A 69 1.28 -3.78 -2.37
CA ILE A 69 2.46 -3.85 -3.24
C ILE A 69 3.07 -5.26 -3.18
N LEU A 70 3.25 -5.84 -1.99
CA LEU A 70 3.71 -7.22 -1.84
C LEU A 70 2.71 -8.22 -2.45
N HIS A 71 1.43 -8.00 -2.23
CA HIS A 71 0.38 -8.86 -2.76
C HIS A 71 0.14 -8.69 -4.27
N LEU A 72 0.67 -7.63 -4.89
CA LEU A 72 0.36 -7.23 -6.26
C LEU A 72 -1.15 -7.15 -6.48
N ASP A 73 -1.87 -6.52 -5.56
CA ASP A 73 -3.31 -6.30 -5.68
C ASP A 73 -3.59 -5.38 -6.89
N GLU A 74 -4.67 -5.63 -7.61
CA GLU A 74 -5.18 -4.64 -8.55
C GLU A 74 -5.81 -3.47 -7.78
N TYR A 75 -5.86 -2.28 -8.39
CA TYR A 75 -6.51 -1.12 -7.77
C TYR A 75 -7.97 -1.40 -7.38
N ALA A 76 -8.70 -2.13 -8.22
CA ALA A 76 -10.09 -2.51 -7.92
C ALA A 76 -10.20 -3.37 -6.64
N ASP A 77 -9.27 -4.31 -6.44
CA ASP A 77 -9.24 -5.15 -5.23
C ASP A 77 -8.90 -4.32 -4.00
N PHE A 78 -7.94 -3.40 -4.13
CA PHE A 78 -7.58 -2.47 -3.07
C PHE A 78 -8.75 -1.58 -2.67
N PHE A 79 -9.44 -0.95 -3.63
CA PHE A 79 -10.59 -0.09 -3.34
C PHE A 79 -11.75 -0.86 -2.70
N LYS A 80 -12.02 -2.09 -3.18
CA LYS A 80 -13.01 -2.97 -2.56
C LYS A 80 -12.66 -3.32 -1.12
N LEU A 81 -11.39 -3.57 -0.82
CA LEU A 81 -10.91 -3.81 0.54
C LEU A 81 -11.05 -2.54 1.39
N ALA A 82 -10.55 -1.40 0.89
CA ALA A 82 -10.53 -0.12 1.58
C ALA A 82 -11.93 0.37 1.97
N GLY A 83 -12.93 0.15 1.12
CA GLY A 83 -14.34 0.50 1.39
C GLY A 83 -14.99 -0.26 2.56
N ARG A 84 -14.28 -1.19 3.22
CA ARG A 84 -14.73 -1.92 4.41
C ARG A 84 -14.25 -1.31 5.73
N PHE A 85 -13.51 -0.21 5.67
CA PHE A 85 -12.86 0.46 6.80
C PHE A 85 -13.33 1.91 6.91
N ASP A 86 -13.36 2.43 8.14
CA ASP A 86 -13.75 3.81 8.41
C ASP A 86 -12.59 4.78 8.12
N TYR A 87 -11.35 4.31 8.31
CA TYR A 87 -10.12 5.07 8.08
C TYR A 87 -9.12 4.24 7.29
N VAL A 88 -8.42 4.89 6.36
CA VAL A 88 -7.25 4.33 5.66
C VAL A 88 -6.05 5.21 5.98
N VAL A 89 -5.03 4.62 6.59
CA VAL A 89 -3.76 5.26 6.90
C VAL A 89 -2.70 4.68 5.98
N MET A 90 -2.02 5.54 5.24
CA MET A 90 -1.04 5.14 4.24
C MET A 90 0.35 5.61 4.63
N GLU A 91 1.33 4.71 4.63
CA GLU A 91 2.73 5.12 4.67
C GLU A 91 3.14 5.66 3.30
N THR A 92 3.75 6.84 3.29
CA THR A 92 4.27 7.49 2.09
C THR A 92 5.70 7.93 2.37
N ALA A 93 6.65 6.99 2.28
CA ALA A 93 8.08 7.32 2.36
C ALA A 93 8.57 8.02 1.08
N VAL A 94 7.86 7.82 -0.04
CA VAL A 94 8.12 8.43 -1.33
C VAL A 94 6.81 8.92 -1.91
N ALA A 95 6.62 10.23 -1.94
CA ALA A 95 5.42 10.83 -2.47
C ALA A 95 5.42 10.83 -4.00
N SER A 96 4.26 10.53 -4.59
CA SER A 96 3.98 10.69 -6.02
C SER A 96 2.64 11.37 -6.16
N ARG A 97 2.65 12.61 -6.63
CA ARG A 97 1.43 13.43 -6.77
C ARG A 97 0.32 12.69 -7.52
N VAL A 98 0.66 11.98 -8.60
CA VAL A 98 -0.31 11.28 -9.44
C VAL A 98 -0.84 10.03 -8.75
N ASN A 99 0.04 9.21 -8.15
CA ASN A 99 -0.39 7.97 -7.52
C ASN A 99 -1.10 8.21 -6.20
N ASP A 100 -0.59 9.13 -5.37
CA ASP A 100 -1.16 9.42 -4.05
C ASP A 100 -2.55 10.03 -4.18
N HIS A 101 -2.77 10.92 -5.15
CA HIS A 101 -4.10 11.45 -5.45
C HIS A 101 -5.07 10.39 -6.01
N TYR A 102 -4.56 9.31 -6.60
CA TYR A 102 -5.42 8.25 -7.14
C TYR A 102 -5.92 7.29 -6.05
N VAL A 103 -5.20 7.18 -4.92
CA VAL A 103 -5.51 6.21 -3.85
C VAL A 103 -5.97 6.86 -2.54
N ALA A 104 -5.95 8.19 -2.43
CA ALA A 104 -6.35 8.99 -1.27
C ALA A 104 -7.50 9.93 -1.66
#